data_AF-A0A4P5V264-F1
#
_entry.id   AF-A0A4P5V264-F1
#
_cell.length_a   1.000
_cell.length_b   1.000
_cell.length_c   1.000
_cell.angle_alpha   90.00
_cell.angle_beta   90.00
_cell.angle_gamma   90.00
#
_symmetry.space_group_name_H-M   'P 1'
#
loop_
_entity.id
_entity.type
_entity.pdbx_description
1 polymer ?
#
loop_
_entity_poly.entity_id
_entity_poly.type
_entity_poly.pdbx_seq_one_letter_code
_entity_poly.pdbx_strand_id
1 'polypeptide(L)'
;MIGIGQSLFLVPNNSAIYESAPRERYGLVGGMVALNRNLAQSFGQATAGALWTGVVLANAPAGISELEAPSFALMLGFQTVFAVSVVCAAAAFVVAVIVRPPRATTTAPA
;
A
#
# COMPACT_ATOMS: atom_id res chain seq x y z
N MET A 1 -12.61 -1.79 8.81
CA MET A 1 -12.54 -3.07 8.07
C MET A 1 -11.15 -3.35 7.45
N ILE A 2 -10.05 -2.91 8.09
CA ILE A 2 -8.70 -3.11 7.53
C ILE A 2 -8.15 -4.50 7.89
N GLY A 3 -8.38 -4.98 9.12
CA GLY A 3 -7.77 -6.23 9.62
C GLY A 3 -8.14 -7.49 8.81
N ILE A 4 -9.41 -7.64 8.41
CA ILE A 4 -9.87 -8.80 7.64
C ILE A 4 -9.34 -8.76 6.20
N GLY A 5 -9.37 -7.58 5.56
CA GLY A 5 -8.81 -7.42 4.22
C GLY A 5 -7.30 -7.71 4.20
N GLN A 6 -6.57 -7.16 5.17
CA GLN A 6 -5.13 -7.37 5.28
C GLN A 6 -4.80 -8.85 5.49
N SER A 7 -5.50 -9.59 6.36
CA SER A 7 -5.22 -11.01 6.57
C SER A 7 -5.51 -11.87 5.34
N LEU A 8 -6.59 -11.57 4.59
CA LEU A 8 -6.95 -12.29 3.36
C LEU A 8 -5.91 -12.14 2.24
N PHE A 9 -5.23 -10.99 2.16
CA PHE A 9 -4.18 -10.76 1.16
C PHE A 9 -2.79 -11.18 1.64
N LEU A 10 -2.45 -10.92 2.90
CA LEU A 10 -1.08 -11.09 3.40
C LEU A 10 -0.67 -12.57 3.47
N VAL A 11 -1.60 -13.46 3.85
CA VAL A 11 -1.31 -14.90 3.99
C VAL A 11 -0.98 -15.53 2.62
N PRO A 12 -1.83 -15.44 1.59
CA PRO A 12 -1.52 -16.02 0.27
C PRO A 12 -0.38 -15.31 -0.45
N ASN A 13 -0.22 -13.99 -0.24
CA ASN A 13 0.88 -13.23 -0.87
C ASN A 13 2.24 -13.67 -0.36
N ASN A 14 2.38 -13.86 0.95
CA ASN A 14 3.63 -14.32 1.54
C ASN A 14 3.99 -15.72 1.04
N SER A 15 3.07 -16.69 1.08
CA SER A 15 3.34 -18.05 0.62
C SER A 15 3.77 -18.09 -0.85
N ALA A 16 3.06 -17.37 -1.74
CA ALA A 16 3.40 -17.33 -3.15
C ALA A 16 4.82 -16.80 -3.43
N ILE A 17 5.27 -15.79 -2.68
CA ILE A 17 6.61 -15.23 -2.84
C ILE A 17 7.69 -16.24 -2.38
N TYR A 18 7.50 -16.87 -1.22
CA TYR A 18 8.47 -17.86 -0.72
C TYR A 18 8.45 -19.17 -1.52
N GLU A 19 7.30 -19.60 -2.04
CA GLU A 19 7.17 -20.77 -2.92
C GLU A 19 7.84 -20.56 -4.28
N SER A 20 8.00 -19.31 -4.73
CA SER A 20 8.63 -18.99 -6.02
C SER A 20 10.17 -19.09 -6.02
N ALA A 21 10.79 -19.35 -4.86
CA ALA A 21 12.25 -19.38 -4.71
C ALA A 21 12.77 -20.69 -4.10
N PRO A 22 14.03 -21.10 -4.38
CA PRO A 22 14.70 -22.20 -3.69
C PRO A 22 14.85 -21.92 -2.18
N ARG A 23 14.71 -22.97 -1.35
CA ARG A 23 14.69 -22.87 0.12
C ARG A 23 15.97 -22.27 0.71
N GLU A 24 17.10 -22.48 0.04
CA GLU A 24 18.43 -21.99 0.42
C GLU A 24 18.52 -20.46 0.38
N ARG A 25 17.58 -19.80 -0.33
CA ARG A 25 17.57 -18.34 -0.52
C ARG A 25 16.47 -17.63 0.26
N TYR A 26 15.74 -18.31 1.14
CA TYR A 26 14.62 -17.73 1.89
C TYR A 26 15.02 -16.54 2.77
N GLY A 27 16.21 -16.55 3.33
CA GLY A 27 16.74 -15.40 4.08
C GLY A 27 16.91 -14.16 3.19
N LEU A 28 17.36 -14.34 1.95
CA LEU A 28 17.59 -13.27 0.98
C LEU A 28 16.25 -12.75 0.42
N VAL A 29 15.33 -13.66 0.08
CA VAL A 29 13.96 -13.31 -0.35
C VAL A 29 13.22 -12.57 0.76
N GLY A 30 13.27 -13.07 2.00
CA GLY A 30 12.67 -12.42 3.15
C GLY A 30 13.23 -11.03 3.42
N GLY A 31 14.55 -10.86 3.30
CA GLY A 31 15.22 -9.56 3.40
C GLY A 31 14.74 -8.57 2.32
N MET A 32 14.65 -9.00 1.06
CA MET A 32 14.13 -8.16 -0.03
C MET A 32 12.66 -7.78 0.17
N VAL A 33 11.82 -8.73 0.60
CA VAL A 33 10.40 -8.47 0.88
C VAL A 33 10.24 -7.49 2.02
N ALA A 34 10.99 -7.66 3.12
CA ALA A 34 10.98 -6.74 4.24
C ALA A 34 11.45 -5.35 3.83
N LEU A 35 12.53 -5.25 3.06
CA LEU A 35 13.03 -3.97 2.54
C LEU A 35 11.98 -3.28 1.68
N ASN A 36 11.39 -3.99 0.71
CA ASN A 36 10.37 -3.44 -0.17
C ASN A 36 9.14 -2.95 0.62
N ARG A 37 8.71 -3.69 1.64
CA ARG A 37 7.59 -3.28 2.51
C ARG A 37 7.91 -2.01 3.28
N ASN A 38 9.08 -1.95 3.91
CA ASN A 38 9.49 -0.77 4.67
C ASN A 38 9.63 0.46 3.76
N LEU A 39 10.23 0.29 2.57
CA LEU A 39 10.36 1.35 1.60
C LEU A 39 9.00 1.88 1.13
N ALA A 40 8.08 0.97 0.75
CA ALA A 40 6.75 1.34 0.31
C ALA A 40 5.94 2.03 1.42
N GLN A 41 6.05 1.58 2.68
CA GLN A 41 5.39 2.23 3.81
C GLN A 41 5.93 3.63 4.07
N SER A 42 7.25 3.80 4.11
CA SER A 42 7.89 5.10 4.30
C SER A 42 7.53 6.08 3.18
N PHE A 43 7.62 5.63 1.93
CA PHE A 43 7.22 6.42 0.77
C PHE A 43 5.74 6.80 0.81
N GLY A 44 4.86 5.84 1.16
CA GLY A 44 3.43 6.07 1.31
C GLY A 44 3.11 7.11 2.39
N GLN A 45 3.76 7.03 3.55
CA GLN A 45 3.60 7.98 4.65
C GLN A 45 4.07 9.39 4.25
N ALA A 46 5.24 9.50 3.62
CA ALA A 46 5.77 10.79 3.16
C ALA A 46 4.85 11.43 2.12
N THR A 47 4.39 10.65 1.14
CA THR A 47 3.49 11.14 0.07
C THR A 47 2.12 11.53 0.64
N ALA A 48 1.56 10.73 1.56
CA ALA A 48 0.29 11.02 2.21
C ALA A 48 0.36 12.32 3.03
N GLY A 49 1.46 12.52 3.78
CA GLY A 49 1.68 13.75 4.53
C GLY A 49 1.80 14.98 3.62
N ALA A 50 2.61 14.89 2.57
CA ALA A 50 2.76 15.97 1.60
C ALA A 50 1.44 16.33 0.91
N LEU A 51 0.63 15.33 0.51
CA LEU A 51 -0.68 15.54 -0.08
C LEU A 51 -1.64 16.19 0.92
N TRP A 52 -1.67 15.70 2.16
CA TRP A 52 -2.50 16.26 3.23
C TRP A 52 -2.19 17.74 3.45
N THR A 53 -0.91 18.07 3.68
CA THR A 53 -0.43 19.45 3.85
C THR A 53 -0.82 20.33 2.66
N GLY A 54 -0.62 19.86 1.43
CA GLY A 54 -0.99 20.60 0.23
C GLY A 54 -2.49 20.92 0.16
N VAL A 55 -3.35 19.96 0.50
CA VAL A 55 -4.80 20.17 0.52
C VAL A 55 -5.22 21.12 1.64
N VAL A 56 -4.64 20.98 2.84
CA VAL A 56 -4.93 21.85 3.98
C VAL A 56 -4.57 23.29 3.67
N LEU A 57 -3.35 23.55 3.21
CA LEU A 57 -2.87 24.90 2.89
C LEU A 57 -3.65 25.54 1.73
N ALA A 58 -4.10 24.76 0.75
CA ALA A 58 -4.91 25.26 -0.37
C ALA A 58 -6.33 25.69 0.05
N ASN A 59 -6.84 25.15 1.17
CA ASN A 59 -8.20 25.43 1.66
C ASN A 59 -8.20 26.27 2.94
N ALA A 60 -7.03 26.63 3.46
CA ALA A 60 -6.86 27.52 4.58
C ALA A 60 -6.78 28.99 4.12
N PRO A 61 -7.18 29.96 4.96
CA PRO A 61 -6.84 31.36 4.75
C PRO A 61 -5.35 31.59 4.43
N ALA A 62 -5.03 32.59 3.61
CA ALA A 62 -3.65 32.86 3.24
C ALA A 62 -2.82 33.29 4.46
N GLY A 63 -1.63 32.71 4.62
CA GLY A 63 -0.66 33.11 5.64
C GLY A 63 -0.82 32.48 7.02
N ILE A 64 -1.76 31.54 7.22
CA ILE A 64 -1.84 30.74 8.45
C ILE A 64 -1.14 29.40 8.30
N SER A 65 -0.62 28.90 9.42
CA SER A 65 0.01 27.58 9.50
C SER A 65 -1.02 26.46 9.49
N GLU A 66 -0.61 25.24 9.12
CA GLU A 66 -1.46 24.04 9.15
C GLU A 66 -2.03 23.76 10.55
N LEU A 67 -1.31 24.16 11.62
CA LEU A 67 -1.77 23.99 13.00
C LEU A 67 -2.94 24.92 13.37
N GLU A 68 -3.08 26.03 12.65
CA GLU A 68 -4.12 27.05 12.87
C GLU A 68 -5.25 26.93 11.84
N ALA A 69 -5.12 25.98 10.90
CA ALA A 69 -6.09 25.78 9.86
C ALA A 69 -7.46 25.38 10.45
N PRO A 70 -8.56 25.89 9.88
CA PRO A 70 -9.90 25.56 10.35
C PRO A 70 -10.17 24.05 10.20
N SER A 71 -10.97 23.50 11.12
CA SER A 71 -11.24 22.05 11.20
C SER A 71 -11.77 21.44 9.90
N PHE A 72 -12.50 22.22 9.09
CA PHE A 72 -12.98 21.77 7.78
C PHE A 72 -11.83 21.49 6.80
N ALA A 73 -10.77 22.30 6.81
CA ALA A 73 -9.63 22.14 5.90
C ALA A 73 -8.80 20.91 6.29
N LEU A 74 -8.60 20.69 7.59
CA LEU A 74 -7.94 19.49 8.13
C LEU A 74 -8.71 18.20 7.76
N MET A 75 -10.04 18.23 7.90
CA MET A 75 -10.91 17.11 7.54
C MET A 75 -10.90 16.83 6.04
N LEU A 76 -10.97 17.88 5.21
CA LEU A 76 -10.87 17.78 3.74
C LEU A 76 -9.53 17.18 3.30
N GLY A 77 -8.43 17.56 3.98
CA GLY A 77 -7.13 16.92 3.79
C GLY A 77 -7.20 15.41 3.98
N PHE A 78 -7.72 14.95 5.12
CA PHE A 78 -7.85 13.52 5.39
C PHE A 78 -8.78 12.80 4.41
N GLN A 79 -9.93 13.38 4.10
CA GLN A 79 -10.88 12.81 3.13
C GLN A 79 -10.22 12.64 1.75
N THR A 80 -9.44 13.62 1.32
CA THR A 80 -8.72 13.57 0.04
C THR A 80 -7.66 12.46 0.05
N VAL A 81 -6.84 12.37 1.10
CA VAL A 81 -5.82 11.31 1.23
C VAL A 81 -6.46 9.92 1.23
N PHE A 82 -7.58 9.72 1.94
CA PHE A 82 -8.28 8.44 1.95
C PHE A 82 -8.94 8.14 0.61
N ALA A 83 -9.53 9.13 -0.07
CA ALA A 83 -10.08 8.95 -1.41
C ALA A 83 -9.01 8.53 -2.42
N VAL A 84 -7.83 9.18 -2.40
CA VAL A 84 -6.69 8.79 -3.23
C VAL A 84 -6.20 7.38 -2.88
N SER A 85 -6.16 7.03 -1.59
CA SER A 85 -5.78 5.68 -1.15
C SER A 85 -6.74 4.61 -1.69
N VAL A 86 -8.05 4.90 -1.74
CA VAL A 86 -9.06 4.00 -2.33
C VAL A 86 -8.82 3.83 -3.84
N VAL A 87 -8.54 4.91 -4.57
CA VAL A 87 -8.22 4.85 -6.00
C VAL A 87 -6.97 4.01 -6.25
N CYS A 88 -5.90 4.21 -5.48
CA CYS A 88 -4.69 3.41 -5.57
C CYS A 88 -4.94 1.93 -5.27
N ALA A 89 -5.73 1.63 -4.23
CA ALA A 89 -6.10 0.25 -3.89
C ALA A 89 -6.93 -0.41 -5.01
N ALA A 90 -7.87 0.32 -5.61
CA ALA A 90 -8.66 -0.15 -6.75
C ALA A 90 -7.78 -0.42 -7.98
N ALA A 91 -6.84 0.47 -8.29
CA ALA A 91 -5.87 0.27 -9.37
C ALA A 91 -4.99 -0.97 -9.14
N ALA A 92 -4.48 -1.15 -7.92
CA ALA A 92 -3.70 -2.34 -7.55
C ALA A 92 -4.53 -3.62 -7.67
N PHE A 93 -5.81 -3.58 -7.29
CA PHE A 93 -6.73 -4.70 -7.45
C PHE A 93 -6.95 -5.05 -8.93
N VAL A 94 -7.16 -4.05 -9.79
CA VAL A 94 -7.30 -4.25 -11.24
C VAL A 94 -6.06 -4.92 -11.82
N VAL A 95 -4.86 -4.44 -11.48
CA VAL A 95 -3.60 -5.04 -11.91
C VAL A 95 -3.50 -6.49 -11.45
N ALA A 96 -3.84 -6.77 -10.19
CA ALA A 96 -3.80 -8.14 -9.63
C ALA A 96 -4.75 -9.09 -10.36
N VAL A 97 -5.92 -8.61 -10.81
CA VAL A 97 -6.88 -9.42 -11.57
C VAL A 97 -6.39 -9.67 -13.00
N ILE A 98 -5.76 -8.69 -13.65
CA ILE A 98 -5.27 -8.79 -15.03
C ILE A 98 -4.03 -9.67 -15.13
N VAL A 99 -3.08 -9.55 -14.21
CA VAL A 99 -1.74 -10.17 -14.30
C VAL A 99 -1.70 -11.61 -13.76
N ARG A 100 -2.83 -12.32 -13.69
CA ARG A 100 -2.88 -13.69 -13.15
C ARG A 100 -1.87 -14.62 -13.85
N PRO A 101 -0.83 -15.14 -13.15
CA PRO A 101 0.10 -16.07 -13.77
C PRO A 101 -0.57 -17.44 -14.02
N PRO A 102 -0.13 -18.19 -15.05
CA PRO A 102 -0.61 -19.55 -15.29
C PRO A 102 -0.33 -20.45 -14.08
N ARG A 103 -1.31 -21.25 -13.67
CA ARG A 103 -1.12 -22.26 -12.62
C ARG A 103 -0.04 -23.24 -13.09
N ALA A 104 1.05 -23.37 -12.33
CA ALA A 104 1.99 -24.46 -12.52
C ALA A 104 1.25 -25.77 -12.22
N THR A 105 1.01 -26.58 -13.26
CA THR A 105 0.51 -27.94 -13.12
C THR A 105 1.58 -28.78 -12.44
N THR A 106 1.40 -29.09 -11.17
CA THR A 106 2.18 -30.10 -10.46
C THR A 106 1.94 -31.46 -11.13
N THR A 107 2.80 -31.87 -12.05
CA THR A 107 2.93 -33.28 -12.43
C THR A 107 3.66 -34.00 -11.30
N ALA A 108 2.92 -34.81 -10.54
CA ALA A 108 3.50 -35.70 -9.54
C ALA A 108 4.36 -36.78 -10.23
N PRO A 109 5.59 -37.07 -9.75
CA PRO A 109 6.30 -38.27 -10.17
C PRO A 109 5.64 -39.51 -9.54
N ALA A 110 5.44 -40.52 -10.40
CA ALA A 110 4.90 -41.85 -10.08
C ALA A 110 5.88 -42.74 -9.30
#